data_AF-A0A2N3L838-F1
#
_entry.id   AF-A0A2N3L838-F1
#
_cell.length_a   1.000
_cell.length_b   1.000
_cell.length_c   1.000
_cell.angle_alpha   90.00
_cell.angle_beta   90.00
_cell.angle_gamma   90.00
#
_symmetry.space_group_name_H-M   'P 1'
#
loop_
_entity.id
_entity.type
_entity.pdbx_description
1 polymer ?
#
loop_
_entity_poly.entity_id
_entity_poly.type
_entity_poly.pdbx_seq_one_letter_code
_entity_poly.pdbx_strand_id
1 'polypeptide(L)'
;MGFSQLLLTALAVAFPAGIVFVVLAAMELLGWGTAVVAATLSWLGIAAILRIYFGDLRRVARYATDLRDRFRGTPPQHLSFSAASELSSLYTQIASAFRERISHLETQTSTDAEILDHLPNPVVMVNRHRVVTGFNQAARGLFHNLETGRDLTRFIRDPILLDAFDDVANERETMKHAEFILASDAHRHFDVLTARLPAATGDRNFVLSFSDLTELRKLEQMRADFATDAGHELRTPLSVLLGFIETLEGPAKDDPDALAQFLPVMRDQGLRMQHLIEDLLSLARIELNEHTPPSEDCDVGKIIGKVAETLAMKADAKGMKIRVDHALDNTEIVGDEKELTQVFVNLVENAIKYGHPDTDVEVSITLAKTPPGALARFRHDRIMAVAIRDHSDGIAREHLPRLTERFYRVDTARSRAVGGTGLGLAIVKHLVQRHRGTMIIDSEQGVGSVFTVYLPAKANNNIRKLHSA
;
A
#
# COMPACT_ATOMS: atom_id res chain seq x y z
N MET A 1 -55.96 -2.96 39.03
CA MET A 1 -57.13 -3.14 39.92
C MET A 1 -57.16 -2.04 40.97
N GLY A 2 -58.24 -1.27 41.02
CA GLY A 2 -58.47 -0.32 42.11
C GLY A 2 -58.73 -1.03 43.44
N PHE A 3 -58.58 -0.33 44.56
CA PHE A 3 -58.91 -0.85 45.90
C PHE A 3 -60.36 -1.36 45.96
N SER A 4 -61.27 -0.70 45.25
CA SER A 4 -62.68 -1.11 45.09
C SER A 4 -62.87 -2.47 44.41
N GLN A 5 -62.09 -2.76 43.36
CA GLN A 5 -62.18 -4.04 42.65
C GLN A 5 -61.64 -5.20 43.49
N LEU A 6 -60.64 -4.95 44.32
CA LEU A 6 -60.09 -5.96 45.23
C LEU A 6 -61.08 -6.32 46.34
N LEU A 7 -61.79 -5.32 46.86
CA LEU A 7 -62.87 -5.54 47.83
C LEU A 7 -64.04 -6.32 47.23
N LEU A 8 -64.42 -6.01 45.99
CA LEU A 8 -65.48 -6.72 45.26
C LEU A 8 -65.12 -8.18 44.98
N THR A 9 -63.89 -8.47 44.54
CA THR A 9 -63.45 -9.85 44.31
C THR A 9 -63.30 -10.63 45.61
N ALA A 10 -62.79 -10.00 46.67
CA ALA A 10 -62.75 -10.62 48.00
C ALA A 10 -64.16 -10.95 48.52
N LEU A 11 -65.13 -10.05 48.31
CA LEU A 11 -66.53 -10.25 48.69
C LEU A 11 -67.15 -11.42 47.91
N ALA A 12 -66.92 -11.47 46.58
CA ALA A 12 -67.41 -12.55 45.73
C ALA A 12 -66.84 -13.92 46.10
N VAL A 13 -65.53 -13.98 46.43
CA VAL A 13 -64.86 -15.23 46.82
C VAL A 13 -65.27 -15.70 48.22
N ALA A 14 -65.53 -14.77 49.15
CA ALA A 14 -65.98 -15.09 50.51
C ALA A 14 -67.49 -15.40 50.61
N PHE A 15 -68.27 -15.07 49.58
CA PHE A 15 -69.72 -15.19 49.58
C PHE A 15 -70.24 -16.59 49.94
N PRO A 16 -69.69 -17.71 49.39
CA PRO A 16 -70.12 -19.05 49.77
C PRO A 16 -69.86 -19.39 51.25
N ALA A 17 -68.71 -18.95 51.79
CA ALA A 17 -68.40 -19.14 53.21
C ALA A 17 -69.34 -18.32 54.10
N GLY A 18 -69.69 -17.10 53.66
CA GLY A 18 -70.70 -16.27 54.32
C GLY A 18 -72.06 -16.95 54.39
N ILE A 19 -72.52 -17.59 53.30
CA ILE A 19 -73.78 -18.36 53.27
C ILE A 19 -73.74 -19.51 54.28
N VAL A 20 -72.62 -20.24 54.37
CA VAL A 20 -72.48 -21.34 55.33
C VAL A 20 -72.65 -20.86 56.77
N PHE A 21 -72.07 -19.72 57.15
CA PHE A 21 -72.25 -19.15 58.49
C PHE A 21 -73.70 -18.71 58.75
N VAL A 22 -74.40 -18.18 57.73
CA VAL A 22 -75.82 -17.83 57.82
C VAL A 22 -76.69 -19.07 58.00
N VAL A 23 -76.42 -20.16 57.27
CA VAL A 23 -77.15 -21.43 57.38
C VAL A 23 -76.92 -22.06 58.76
N LEU A 24 -75.69 -22.07 59.27
CA LEU A 24 -75.37 -22.57 60.61
C LEU A 24 -76.08 -21.78 61.71
N ALA A 25 -76.22 -20.46 61.56
CA ALA A 25 -76.98 -19.64 62.48
C ALA A 25 -78.49 -19.90 62.41
N ALA A 26 -79.03 -20.16 61.21
CA ALA A 26 -80.44 -20.49 61.00
C ALA A 26 -80.83 -21.87 61.58
N MET A 27 -79.88 -22.80 61.69
CA MET A 27 -80.08 -24.12 62.31
C MET A 27 -79.85 -24.13 63.82
N GLU A 28 -79.71 -22.95 64.46
CA GLU A 28 -79.42 -22.77 65.90
C GLU A 28 -78.11 -23.42 66.40
N LEU A 29 -77.24 -23.85 65.47
CA LEU A 29 -75.93 -24.43 65.79
C LEU A 29 -74.90 -23.37 66.17
N LEU A 30 -75.14 -22.10 65.80
CA LEU A 30 -74.25 -20.98 66.07
C LEU A 30 -75.07 -19.70 66.38
N GLY A 31 -74.58 -18.85 67.28
CA GLY A 31 -75.21 -17.56 67.53
C GLY A 31 -75.06 -16.60 66.35
N TRP A 32 -76.09 -15.81 66.03
CA TRP A 32 -76.03 -14.83 64.93
C TRP A 32 -74.87 -13.83 65.06
N GLY A 33 -74.56 -13.39 66.28
CA GLY A 33 -73.41 -12.52 66.54
C GLY A 33 -72.07 -13.16 66.19
N THR A 34 -71.87 -14.44 66.51
CA THR A 34 -70.63 -15.15 66.19
C THR A 34 -70.54 -15.49 64.70
N ALA A 35 -71.66 -15.76 64.04
CA ALA A 35 -71.71 -15.98 62.59
C ALA A 35 -71.25 -14.75 61.78
N VAL A 36 -71.71 -13.54 62.16
CA VAL A 36 -71.29 -12.30 61.50
C VAL A 36 -69.80 -12.01 61.73
N VAL A 37 -69.30 -12.21 62.95
CA VAL A 37 -67.87 -12.05 63.25
C VAL A 37 -67.02 -13.06 62.48
N ALA A 38 -67.43 -14.32 62.39
CA ALA A 38 -66.72 -15.34 61.62
C ALA A 38 -66.71 -15.03 60.11
N ALA A 39 -67.84 -14.58 59.55
CA ALA A 39 -67.94 -14.20 58.14
C ALA A 39 -67.07 -12.97 57.82
N THR A 40 -67.07 -11.96 58.68
CA THR A 40 -66.26 -10.75 58.50
C THR A 40 -64.77 -11.03 58.62
N LEU A 41 -64.34 -11.87 59.58
CA LEU A 41 -62.94 -12.30 59.70
C LEU A 41 -62.49 -13.14 58.50
N SER A 42 -63.34 -14.04 58.00
CA SER A 42 -63.07 -14.83 56.80
C SER A 42 -62.88 -13.94 55.57
N TRP A 43 -63.78 -12.96 55.39
CA TRP A 43 -63.67 -11.98 54.31
C TRP A 43 -62.40 -11.12 54.41
N LEU A 44 -62.06 -10.63 55.61
CA LEU A 44 -60.83 -9.86 55.85
C LEU A 44 -59.57 -10.69 55.55
N GLY A 45 -59.56 -11.97 55.92
CA GLY A 45 -58.47 -12.90 55.60
C GLY A 45 -58.30 -13.11 54.10
N ILE A 46 -59.41 -13.35 53.38
CA ILE A 46 -59.40 -13.49 51.92
C ILE A 46 -58.93 -12.19 51.25
N ALA A 47 -59.40 -11.04 51.71
CA ALA A 47 -58.98 -9.73 51.20
C ALA A 47 -57.47 -9.48 51.42
N ALA A 48 -56.92 -9.88 52.56
CA ALA A 48 -55.49 -9.76 52.85
C ALA A 48 -54.64 -10.66 51.92
N ILE A 49 -55.04 -11.91 51.71
CA ILE A 49 -54.37 -12.84 50.80
C ILE A 49 -54.40 -12.33 49.36
N LEU A 50 -55.57 -11.87 48.89
CA LEU A 50 -55.71 -11.29 47.55
C LEU A 50 -54.86 -10.02 47.39
N ARG A 51 -54.75 -9.18 48.42
CA ARG A 51 -53.89 -8.00 48.41
C ARG A 51 -52.41 -8.35 48.23
N ILE A 52 -51.93 -9.38 48.91
CA ILE A 52 -50.55 -9.87 48.76
C ILE A 52 -50.35 -10.43 47.35
N TYR A 53 -51.27 -11.28 46.89
CA TYR A 53 -51.20 -11.91 45.56
C TYR A 53 -51.18 -10.90 44.41
N PHE A 54 -52.11 -9.93 44.40
CA PHE A 54 -52.11 -8.87 43.39
C PHE A 54 -50.92 -7.92 43.53
N GLY A 55 -50.37 -7.77 44.73
CA GLY A 55 -49.14 -7.03 44.98
C GLY A 55 -47.95 -7.67 44.28
N ASP A 56 -47.79 -8.99 44.40
CA ASP A 56 -46.74 -9.77 43.75
C ASP A 56 -46.86 -9.71 42.22
N LEU A 57 -48.06 -9.92 41.67
CA LEU A 57 -48.29 -9.81 40.22
C LEU A 57 -47.92 -8.43 39.66
N ARG A 58 -48.21 -7.34 40.40
CA ARG A 58 -47.82 -5.99 39.96
C ARG A 58 -46.33 -5.75 40.01
N ARG A 59 -45.59 -6.40 40.93
CA ARG A 59 -44.12 -6.33 40.96
C ARG A 59 -43.55 -7.03 39.74
N VAL A 60 -44.04 -8.23 39.41
CA VAL A 60 -43.62 -8.97 38.21
C VAL A 60 -44.00 -8.23 36.92
N ALA A 61 -45.22 -7.68 36.83
CA ALA A 61 -45.65 -6.91 35.66
C ALA A 61 -44.84 -5.62 35.44
N ARG A 62 -44.47 -4.92 36.53
CA ARG A 62 -43.56 -3.76 36.47
C ARG A 62 -42.17 -4.16 36.01
N TYR A 63 -41.65 -5.28 36.52
CA TYR A 63 -40.37 -5.82 36.06
C TYR A 63 -40.40 -6.17 34.56
N ALA A 64 -41.44 -6.84 34.08
CA ALA A 64 -41.60 -7.18 32.66
C ALA A 64 -41.68 -5.94 31.75
N THR A 65 -42.35 -4.87 32.19
CA THR A 65 -42.41 -3.61 31.43
C THR A 65 -41.09 -2.85 31.43
N ASP A 66 -40.41 -2.77 32.58
CA ASP A 66 -39.09 -2.12 32.68
C ASP A 66 -38.04 -2.86 31.81
N LEU A 67 -38.12 -4.18 31.79
CA LEU A 67 -37.28 -5.04 30.96
C LEU A 67 -37.55 -4.85 29.46
N ARG A 68 -38.81 -4.69 29.05
CA ARG A 68 -39.17 -4.41 27.65
C ARG A 68 -38.65 -3.06 27.18
N ASP A 69 -38.83 -2.02 27.99
CA ASP A 69 -38.58 -0.64 27.56
C ASP A 69 -37.10 -0.25 27.69
N ARG A 70 -36.40 -0.80 28.69
CA ARG A 70 -35.02 -0.41 29.02
C ARG A 70 -34.00 -1.53 28.90
N PHE A 71 -34.43 -2.77 28.61
CA PHE A 71 -33.58 -3.97 28.64
C PHE A 71 -32.78 -4.12 29.96
N ARG A 72 -33.27 -3.49 31.04
CA ARG A 72 -32.64 -3.43 32.37
C ARG A 72 -33.72 -3.53 33.45
N GLY A 73 -33.33 -4.06 34.60
CA GLY A 73 -34.20 -4.21 35.77
C GLY A 73 -33.68 -5.30 36.69
N THR A 74 -33.92 -5.16 37.99
CA THR A 74 -33.62 -6.20 38.99
C THR A 74 -34.87 -7.04 39.24
N PRO A 75 -34.79 -8.38 39.19
CA PRO A 75 -35.94 -9.22 39.47
C PRO A 75 -36.44 -8.97 40.91
N PRO A 76 -37.76 -8.89 41.13
CA PRO A 76 -38.32 -8.67 42.46
C PRO A 76 -37.93 -9.81 43.42
N GLN A 77 -37.34 -9.45 44.55
CA GLN A 77 -36.97 -10.38 45.62
C GLN A 77 -38.13 -10.57 46.62
N HIS A 78 -38.20 -11.74 47.25
CA HIS A 78 -39.19 -12.10 48.28
C HIS A 78 -40.66 -12.00 47.80
N LEU A 79 -41.01 -12.71 46.73
CA LEU A 79 -42.41 -12.93 46.34
C LEU A 79 -43.05 -13.94 47.30
N SER A 80 -44.27 -13.67 47.74
CA SER A 80 -44.98 -14.48 48.73
C SER A 80 -45.57 -15.76 48.12
N PHE A 81 -45.85 -15.75 46.81
CA PHE A 81 -46.40 -16.89 46.08
C PHE A 81 -45.40 -17.49 45.07
N SER A 82 -45.34 -18.82 45.02
CA SER A 82 -44.48 -19.59 44.10
C SER A 82 -44.76 -19.29 42.63
N ALA A 83 -46.03 -19.17 42.24
CA ALA A 83 -46.42 -18.86 40.85
C ALA A 83 -45.87 -17.51 40.36
N ALA A 84 -45.78 -16.50 41.24
CA ALA A 84 -45.18 -15.22 40.88
C ALA A 84 -43.66 -15.34 40.73
N SER A 85 -43.01 -16.16 41.56
CA SER A 85 -41.57 -16.42 41.45
C SER A 85 -41.20 -17.18 40.17
N GLU A 86 -42.03 -18.13 39.75
CA GLU A 86 -41.87 -18.90 38.51
C GLU A 86 -42.03 -18.03 37.26
N LEU A 87 -43.02 -17.12 37.26
CA LEU A 87 -43.14 -16.13 36.18
C LEU A 87 -41.94 -15.18 36.13
N SER A 88 -41.44 -14.74 37.27
CA SER A 88 -40.27 -13.85 37.33
C SER A 88 -39.00 -14.55 36.83
N SER A 89 -38.81 -15.83 37.15
CA SER A 89 -37.65 -16.60 36.67
C SER A 89 -37.75 -16.89 35.17
N LEU A 90 -38.94 -17.21 34.65
CA LEU A 90 -39.19 -17.40 33.21
C LEU A 90 -38.89 -16.12 32.42
N TYR A 91 -39.39 -14.96 32.88
CA TYR A 91 -39.08 -13.67 32.25
C TYR A 91 -37.57 -13.39 32.25
N THR A 92 -36.88 -13.72 33.34
CA THR A 92 -35.43 -13.50 33.45
C THR A 92 -34.65 -14.42 32.51
N GLN A 93 -35.03 -15.69 32.37
CA GLN A 93 -34.41 -16.64 31.43
C GLN A 93 -34.59 -16.19 29.98
N ILE A 94 -35.78 -15.74 29.60
CA ILE A 94 -36.04 -15.20 28.25
C ILE A 94 -35.18 -13.96 28.01
N ALA A 95 -35.12 -13.05 28.99
CA ALA A 95 -34.33 -11.82 28.89
C ALA A 95 -32.83 -12.10 28.71
N SER A 96 -32.28 -13.05 29.47
CA SER A 96 -30.87 -13.42 29.35
C SER A 96 -30.58 -14.09 28.01
N ALA A 97 -31.45 -14.99 27.54
CA ALA A 97 -31.29 -15.67 26.25
C ALA A 97 -31.33 -14.68 25.06
N PHE A 98 -32.24 -13.70 25.09
CA PHE A 98 -32.28 -12.64 24.08
C PHE A 98 -31.02 -11.78 24.11
N ARG A 99 -30.54 -11.40 25.30
CA ARG A 99 -29.35 -10.56 25.46
C ARG A 99 -28.10 -11.27 24.96
N GLU A 100 -27.95 -12.53 25.30
CA GLU A 100 -26.87 -13.39 24.81
C GLU A 100 -26.89 -13.50 23.29
N ARG A 101 -28.07 -13.70 22.68
CA ARG A 101 -28.23 -13.75 21.22
C ARG A 101 -27.85 -12.43 20.54
N ILE A 102 -28.29 -11.30 21.09
CA ILE A 102 -27.92 -9.97 20.57
C ILE A 102 -26.41 -9.78 20.66
N SER A 103 -25.81 -10.03 21.83
CA SER A 103 -24.35 -9.89 21.99
C SER A 103 -23.55 -10.80 21.08
N HIS A 104 -24.04 -12.01 20.80
CA HIS A 104 -23.40 -12.96 19.89
C HIS A 104 -23.47 -12.52 18.43
N LEU A 105 -24.57 -11.87 18.02
CA LEU A 105 -24.71 -11.27 16.69
C LEU A 105 -23.84 -10.02 16.53
N GLU A 106 -23.78 -9.18 17.57
CA GLU A 106 -22.90 -7.99 17.59
C GLU A 106 -21.43 -8.40 17.53
N THR A 107 -21.00 -9.40 18.30
CA THR A 107 -19.62 -9.91 18.25
C THR A 107 -19.31 -10.53 16.89
N GLN A 108 -20.17 -11.37 16.32
CA GLN A 108 -19.95 -11.91 14.97
C GLN A 108 -19.82 -10.82 13.90
N THR A 109 -20.71 -9.82 13.92
CA THR A 109 -20.66 -8.70 12.97
C THR A 109 -19.40 -7.85 13.16
N SER A 110 -18.96 -7.64 14.41
CA SER A 110 -17.71 -6.94 14.69
C SER A 110 -16.48 -7.71 14.22
N THR A 111 -16.45 -9.03 14.41
CA THR A 111 -15.35 -9.89 13.97
C THR A 111 -15.24 -9.91 12.45
N ASP A 112 -16.36 -10.05 11.73
CA ASP A 112 -16.36 -10.05 10.26
C ASP A 112 -15.92 -8.68 9.70
N ALA A 113 -16.36 -7.58 10.31
CA ALA A 113 -15.93 -6.24 9.95
C ALA A 113 -14.44 -6.00 10.23
N GLU A 114 -13.93 -6.48 11.37
CA GLU A 114 -12.52 -6.35 11.77
C GLU A 114 -11.61 -7.20 10.86
N ILE A 115 -12.03 -8.41 10.49
CA ILE A 115 -11.33 -9.24 9.50
C ILE A 115 -11.24 -8.51 8.15
N LEU A 116 -12.35 -7.96 7.65
CA LEU A 116 -12.38 -7.22 6.39
C LEU A 116 -11.47 -5.98 6.43
N ASP A 117 -11.45 -5.25 7.56
CA ASP A 117 -10.64 -4.04 7.72
C ASP A 117 -9.13 -4.33 7.72
N HIS A 118 -8.73 -5.51 8.19
CA HIS A 118 -7.34 -5.96 8.20
C HIS A 118 -6.88 -6.71 6.94
N LEU A 119 -7.75 -6.92 5.95
CA LEU A 119 -7.32 -7.52 4.68
C LEU A 119 -6.35 -6.58 3.95
N PRO A 120 -5.23 -7.11 3.41
CA PRO A 120 -4.22 -6.29 2.74
C PRO A 120 -4.73 -5.73 1.40
N ASN A 121 -5.62 -6.45 0.73
CA ASN A 121 -6.16 -6.04 -0.56
C ASN A 121 -7.31 -5.03 -0.35
N PRO A 122 -7.35 -3.93 -1.13
CA PRO A 122 -8.50 -3.04 -1.16
C PRO A 122 -9.78 -3.77 -1.54
N VAL A 123 -10.82 -3.62 -0.73
CA VAL A 123 -12.15 -4.18 -0.98
C VAL A 123 -13.18 -3.06 -0.93
N VAL A 124 -14.02 -2.96 -1.96
CA VAL A 124 -15.13 -2.01 -2.07
C VAL A 124 -16.42 -2.77 -2.30
N MET A 125 -17.42 -2.50 -1.46
CA MET A 125 -18.76 -3.06 -1.59
C MET A 125 -19.67 -2.02 -2.24
N VAL A 126 -20.45 -2.45 -3.22
CA VAL A 126 -21.41 -1.60 -3.93
C VAL A 126 -22.75 -2.31 -4.10
N ASN A 127 -23.83 -1.54 -4.23
CA ASN A 127 -25.14 -2.09 -4.58
C ASN A 127 -25.33 -2.13 -6.12
N ARG A 128 -26.48 -2.63 -6.58
CA ARG A 128 -26.83 -2.71 -8.01
C ARG A 128 -26.84 -1.35 -8.74
N HIS A 129 -27.02 -0.25 -8.02
CA HIS A 129 -26.98 1.10 -8.56
C HIS A 129 -25.58 1.73 -8.50
N ARG A 130 -24.52 0.93 -8.30
CA ARG A 130 -23.13 1.37 -8.15
C ARG A 130 -22.89 2.28 -6.95
N VAL A 131 -23.81 2.32 -5.98
CA VAL A 131 -23.62 3.10 -4.77
C VAL A 131 -22.75 2.31 -3.80
N VAL A 132 -21.67 2.94 -3.32
CA VAL A 132 -20.75 2.36 -2.35
C VAL A 132 -21.48 2.13 -1.02
N THR A 133 -21.54 0.88 -0.58
CA THR A 133 -22.17 0.47 0.68
C THR A 133 -21.15 0.27 1.80
N GLY A 134 -19.90 -0.05 1.46
CA GLY A 134 -18.81 -0.25 2.43
C GLY A 134 -17.45 -0.42 1.76
N PHE A 135 -16.37 -0.33 2.54
CA PHE A 135 -15.00 -0.54 2.07
C PHE A 135 -14.06 -0.73 3.27
N ASN A 136 -12.92 -1.39 3.06
CA ASN A 136 -11.93 -1.63 4.11
C ASN A 136 -10.85 -0.53 4.21
N GLN A 137 -9.98 -0.64 5.21
CA GLN A 137 -8.85 0.27 5.43
C GLN A 137 -7.92 0.37 4.21
N ALA A 138 -7.60 -0.75 3.55
CA ALA A 138 -6.77 -0.77 2.37
C ALA A 138 -7.38 0.04 1.21
N ALA A 139 -8.70 -0.04 1.00
CA ALA A 139 -9.41 0.77 0.01
C ALA A 139 -9.42 2.26 0.33
N ARG A 140 -9.50 2.65 1.60
CA ARG A 140 -9.35 4.05 2.02
C ARG A 140 -7.95 4.60 1.71
N GLY A 141 -6.92 3.76 1.87
CA GLY A 141 -5.55 4.09 1.51
C GLY A 141 -5.35 4.25 0.00
N LEU A 142 -6.04 3.45 -0.82
CA LEU A 142 -5.97 3.54 -2.29
C LEU A 142 -6.77 4.73 -2.84
N PHE A 143 -7.99 4.95 -2.33
CA PHE A 143 -8.92 5.97 -2.79
C PHE A 143 -9.19 6.98 -1.66
N HIS A 144 -8.40 8.06 -1.58
CA HIS A 144 -8.46 9.03 -0.47
C HIS A 144 -9.82 9.71 -0.26
N ASN A 145 -10.67 9.75 -1.28
CA ASN A 145 -11.98 10.40 -1.25
C ASN A 145 -13.15 9.41 -1.19
N LEU A 146 -12.90 8.12 -0.95
CA LEU A 146 -13.94 7.09 -0.97
C LEU A 146 -14.94 7.30 0.18
N GLU A 147 -16.22 7.40 -0.17
CA GLU A 147 -17.33 7.65 0.77
C GLU A 147 -18.48 6.68 0.51
N THR A 148 -19.14 6.22 1.59
CA THR A 148 -20.38 5.44 1.47
C THR A 148 -21.55 6.32 1.00
N GLY A 149 -22.54 5.72 0.34
CA GLY A 149 -23.71 6.42 -0.19
C GLY A 149 -23.45 7.26 -1.45
N ARG A 150 -22.23 7.20 -2.00
CA ARG A 150 -21.85 7.85 -3.27
C ARG A 150 -21.74 6.83 -4.40
N ASP A 151 -21.91 7.31 -5.63
CA ASP A 151 -21.73 6.51 -6.83
C ASP A 151 -20.24 6.18 -7.05
N LEU A 152 -19.94 4.91 -7.34
CA LEU A 152 -18.60 4.37 -7.63
C LEU A 152 -17.89 5.14 -8.75
N THR A 153 -18.64 5.62 -9.75
CA THR A 153 -18.11 6.35 -10.92
C THR A 153 -17.41 7.66 -10.55
N ARG A 154 -17.66 8.19 -9.34
CA ARG A 154 -16.97 9.37 -8.83
C ARG A 154 -15.49 9.09 -8.53
N PHE A 155 -15.16 7.86 -8.19
CA PHE A 155 -13.83 7.42 -7.76
C PHE A 155 -13.12 6.62 -8.85
N ILE A 156 -13.90 5.86 -9.64
CA ILE A 156 -13.40 4.98 -10.69
C ILE A 156 -14.09 5.35 -12.00
N ARG A 157 -13.32 5.91 -12.94
CA ARG A 157 -13.80 6.32 -14.27
C ARG A 157 -13.26 5.43 -15.38
N ASP A 158 -12.92 4.19 -15.06
CA ASP A 158 -12.40 3.24 -16.02
C ASP A 158 -13.56 2.48 -16.68
N PRO A 159 -13.74 2.59 -18.02
CA PRO A 159 -14.85 1.93 -18.71
C PRO A 159 -14.82 0.40 -18.60
N ILE A 160 -13.63 -0.20 -18.61
CA ILE A 160 -13.46 -1.67 -18.59
C ILE A 160 -13.97 -2.22 -17.25
N LEU A 161 -13.62 -1.57 -16.14
CA LEU A 161 -14.11 -1.96 -14.82
C LEU A 161 -15.62 -1.73 -14.66
N LEU A 162 -16.17 -0.65 -15.21
CA LEU A 162 -17.60 -0.38 -15.16
C LEU A 162 -18.41 -1.38 -16.00
N ASP A 163 -17.90 -1.78 -17.17
CA ASP A 163 -18.49 -2.82 -18.01
C ASP A 163 -18.45 -4.18 -17.31
N ALA A 164 -17.33 -4.50 -16.64
CA ALA A 164 -17.21 -5.73 -15.87
C ALA A 164 -18.20 -5.78 -14.70
N PHE A 165 -18.42 -4.64 -14.04
CA PHE A 165 -19.47 -4.51 -13.04
C PHE A 165 -20.86 -4.76 -13.62
N ASP A 166 -21.18 -4.14 -14.75
CA ASP A 166 -22.49 -4.28 -15.38
C ASP A 166 -22.80 -5.71 -15.83
N ASP A 167 -21.80 -6.44 -16.34
CA ASP A 167 -21.99 -7.84 -16.72
C ASP A 167 -22.34 -8.72 -15.52
N VAL A 168 -21.66 -8.52 -14.39
CA VAL A 168 -21.96 -9.24 -13.14
C VAL A 168 -23.28 -8.78 -12.53
N ALA A 169 -23.60 -7.48 -12.61
CA ALA A 169 -24.86 -6.92 -12.12
C ALA A 169 -26.08 -7.40 -12.90
N ASN A 170 -25.92 -7.61 -14.20
CA ASN A 170 -26.98 -8.05 -15.11
C ASN A 170 -27.08 -9.58 -15.27
N GLU A 171 -26.45 -10.36 -14.38
CA GLU A 171 -26.53 -11.84 -14.40
C GLU A 171 -25.92 -12.49 -15.65
N ARG A 172 -25.07 -11.78 -16.40
CA ARG A 172 -24.35 -12.39 -17.53
C ARG A 172 -23.21 -13.28 -17.04
N GLU A 173 -22.58 -12.87 -15.94
CA GLU A 173 -21.50 -13.61 -15.27
C GLU A 173 -21.69 -13.60 -13.74
N THR A 174 -21.16 -14.61 -13.05
CA THR A 174 -21.19 -14.69 -11.57
C THR A 174 -20.05 -13.90 -10.93
N MET A 175 -18.92 -13.83 -11.63
CA MET A 175 -17.72 -13.08 -11.28
C MET A 175 -16.96 -12.72 -12.54
N LYS A 176 -16.28 -11.57 -12.54
CA LYS A 176 -15.48 -11.10 -13.69
C LYS A 176 -14.24 -10.36 -13.22
N HIS A 177 -13.13 -10.63 -13.88
CA HIS A 177 -11.86 -9.92 -13.69
C HIS A 177 -11.76 -8.77 -14.70
N ALA A 178 -11.24 -7.64 -14.25
CA ALA A 178 -10.96 -6.48 -15.08
C ALA A 178 -9.65 -5.84 -14.66
N GLU A 179 -8.82 -5.49 -15.64
CA GLU A 179 -7.61 -4.72 -15.37
C GLU A 179 -7.97 -3.25 -15.17
N PHE A 180 -7.41 -2.66 -14.13
CA PHE A 180 -7.62 -1.27 -13.74
C PHE A 180 -6.29 -0.56 -13.54
N ILE A 181 -6.15 0.61 -14.16
CA ILE A 181 -4.98 1.49 -13.98
C ILE A 181 -5.44 2.73 -13.22
N LEU A 182 -4.78 3.00 -12.10
CA LEU A 182 -5.16 4.13 -11.25
C LEU A 182 -4.72 5.46 -11.88
N ALA A 183 -5.67 6.29 -12.33
CA ALA A 183 -5.37 7.53 -13.04
C ALA A 183 -4.52 8.56 -12.24
N SER A 184 -4.63 8.58 -10.91
CA SER A 184 -3.84 9.47 -10.05
C SER A 184 -2.38 9.04 -9.89
N ASP A 185 -2.07 7.78 -10.18
CA ASP A 185 -0.75 7.18 -10.09
C ASP A 185 -0.63 6.17 -11.23
N ALA A 186 -0.38 6.70 -12.44
CA ALA A 186 -0.46 6.00 -13.72
C ALA A 186 0.49 4.80 -13.86
N HIS A 187 1.20 4.43 -12.80
CA HIS A 187 2.14 3.32 -12.73
C HIS A 187 1.61 2.17 -11.87
N ARG A 188 0.40 2.30 -11.28
CA ARG A 188 -0.23 1.23 -10.50
C ARG A 188 -1.24 0.45 -11.32
N HIS A 189 -1.03 -0.86 -11.37
CA HIS A 189 -1.86 -1.82 -12.09
C HIS A 189 -2.58 -2.72 -11.09
N PHE A 190 -3.88 -2.86 -11.25
CA PHE A 190 -4.71 -3.74 -10.42
C PHE A 190 -5.46 -4.73 -11.29
N ASP A 191 -5.56 -5.96 -10.82
CA ASP A 191 -6.63 -6.88 -11.24
C ASP A 191 -7.80 -6.73 -10.28
N VAL A 192 -8.98 -6.44 -10.82
CA VAL A 192 -10.17 -6.17 -10.05
C VAL A 192 -11.17 -7.29 -10.26
N LEU A 193 -11.35 -8.09 -9.21
CA LEU A 193 -12.38 -9.10 -9.17
C LEU A 193 -13.69 -8.45 -8.76
N THR A 194 -14.66 -8.44 -9.67
CA THR A 194 -16.05 -8.13 -9.36
C THR A 194 -16.81 -9.43 -9.11
N ALA A 195 -17.39 -9.58 -7.93
CA ALA A 195 -18.20 -10.74 -7.57
C ALA A 195 -19.52 -10.31 -6.92
N ARG A 196 -20.56 -11.12 -7.13
CA ARG A 196 -21.83 -10.94 -6.44
C ARG A 196 -21.79 -11.61 -5.07
N LEU A 197 -22.24 -10.92 -4.03
CA LEU A 197 -22.48 -11.53 -2.72
C LEU A 197 -23.89 -12.17 -2.67
N PRO A 198 -24.03 -13.36 -2.06
CA PRO A 198 -25.35 -13.95 -1.81
C PRO A 198 -26.16 -13.03 -0.89
N ALA A 199 -27.34 -12.60 -1.32
CA ALA A 199 -28.19 -11.74 -0.53
C ALA A 199 -28.97 -12.57 0.51
N ALA A 200 -28.66 -12.41 1.80
CA ALA A 200 -29.48 -12.98 2.88
C ALA A 200 -30.75 -12.15 3.16
N THR A 201 -30.78 -10.86 2.81
CA THR A 201 -31.94 -9.97 2.93
C THR A 201 -31.73 -8.67 2.12
N GLY A 202 -32.71 -8.31 1.29
CA GLY A 202 -32.92 -6.94 0.82
C GLY A 202 -32.16 -6.52 -0.44
N ASP A 203 -30.83 -6.38 -0.37
CA ASP A 203 -30.06 -5.77 -1.45
C ASP A 203 -28.97 -6.69 -1.99
N ARG A 204 -28.96 -6.86 -3.31
CA ARG A 204 -27.88 -7.54 -4.01
C ARG A 204 -26.65 -6.66 -3.97
N ASN A 205 -25.73 -7.03 -3.09
CA ASN A 205 -24.44 -6.39 -2.95
C ASN A 205 -23.40 -7.08 -3.85
N PHE A 206 -22.47 -6.28 -4.34
CA PHE A 206 -21.35 -6.67 -5.15
C PHE A 206 -20.08 -6.26 -4.42
N VAL A 207 -19.03 -7.05 -4.61
CA VAL A 207 -17.70 -6.79 -4.07
C VAL A 207 -16.75 -6.59 -5.22
N LEU A 208 -15.95 -5.53 -5.14
CA LEU A 208 -14.79 -5.28 -5.97
C LEU A 208 -13.56 -5.47 -5.08
N SER A 209 -12.75 -6.47 -5.39
CA SER A 209 -11.47 -6.73 -4.71
C SER A 209 -10.33 -6.36 -5.65
N PHE A 210 -9.43 -5.49 -5.22
CA PHE A 210 -8.30 -5.02 -6.01
C PHE A 210 -7.04 -5.76 -5.60
N SER A 211 -6.48 -6.53 -6.52
CA SER A 211 -5.19 -7.19 -6.35
C SER A 211 -4.12 -6.36 -7.05
N ASP A 212 -3.12 -5.90 -6.31
CA ASP A 212 -2.02 -5.11 -6.88
C ASP A 212 -1.13 -6.01 -7.76
N LEU A 213 -1.11 -5.72 -9.06
CA LEU A 213 -0.26 -6.38 -10.05
C LEU A 213 0.89 -5.49 -10.52
N THR A 214 1.12 -4.36 -9.87
CA THR A 214 2.11 -3.35 -10.30
C THR A 214 3.50 -3.95 -10.45
N GLU A 215 3.98 -4.66 -9.43
CA GLU A 215 5.33 -5.27 -9.47
C GLU A 215 5.41 -6.40 -10.51
N LEU A 216 4.34 -7.17 -10.68
CA LEU A 216 4.27 -8.21 -11.70
C LEU A 216 4.32 -7.60 -13.11
N ARG A 217 3.54 -6.56 -13.37
CA ARG A 217 3.51 -5.85 -14.66
C ARG A 217 4.84 -5.17 -14.95
N LYS A 218 5.48 -4.56 -13.95
CA LYS A 218 6.84 -4.02 -14.08
C LYS A 218 7.84 -5.11 -14.46
N LEU A 219 7.78 -6.29 -13.82
CA LEU A 219 8.63 -7.43 -14.16
C LEU A 219 8.40 -7.95 -15.58
N GLU A 220 7.15 -8.06 -16.01
CA GLU A 220 6.81 -8.46 -17.38
C GLU A 220 7.32 -7.44 -18.40
N GLN A 221 7.14 -6.15 -18.14
CA GLN A 221 7.62 -5.08 -19.00
C GLN A 221 9.16 -5.08 -19.06
N MET A 222 9.84 -5.16 -17.90
CA MET A 222 11.30 -5.29 -17.84
C MET A 222 11.80 -6.49 -18.65
N ARG A 223 11.13 -7.63 -18.56
CA ARG A 223 11.47 -8.84 -19.32
C ARG A 223 11.26 -8.65 -20.82
N ALA A 224 10.17 -7.99 -21.23
CA ALA A 224 9.87 -7.72 -22.63
C ALA A 224 10.85 -6.72 -23.26
N ASP A 225 11.16 -5.63 -22.53
CA ASP A 225 12.16 -4.63 -22.91
C ASP A 225 13.54 -5.29 -23.03
N PHE A 226 13.93 -6.11 -22.06
CA PHE A 226 15.17 -6.89 -22.10
C PHE A 226 15.24 -7.77 -23.35
N ALA A 227 14.20 -8.55 -23.64
CA ALA A 227 14.21 -9.48 -24.76
C ALA A 227 14.35 -8.76 -26.12
N THR A 228 13.71 -7.61 -26.25
CA THR A 228 13.72 -6.82 -27.49
C THR A 228 15.04 -6.09 -27.65
N ASP A 229 15.44 -5.29 -26.66
CA ASP A 229 16.57 -4.39 -26.79
C ASP A 229 17.92 -5.12 -26.69
N ALA A 230 18.06 -6.05 -25.74
CA ALA A 230 19.28 -6.87 -25.63
C ALA A 230 19.43 -7.76 -26.86
N GLY A 231 18.32 -8.28 -27.39
CA GLY A 231 18.31 -9.10 -28.60
C GLY A 231 18.88 -8.35 -29.81
N HIS A 232 18.49 -7.10 -30.01
CA HIS A 232 18.99 -6.28 -31.11
C HIS A 232 20.46 -5.84 -30.94
N GLU A 233 20.84 -5.43 -29.73
CA GLU A 233 22.20 -4.96 -29.45
C GLU A 233 23.23 -6.10 -29.32
N LEU A 234 22.82 -7.33 -29.01
CA LEU A 234 23.68 -8.52 -29.05
C LEU A 234 23.81 -9.11 -30.47
N ARG A 235 22.76 -9.04 -31.30
CA ARG A 235 22.79 -9.60 -32.66
C ARG A 235 23.87 -8.94 -33.53
N THR A 236 24.02 -7.62 -33.42
CA THR A 236 24.97 -6.85 -34.23
C THR A 236 26.44 -7.25 -33.99
N PRO A 237 26.99 -7.23 -32.76
CA PRO A 237 28.36 -7.67 -32.51
C PRO A 237 28.56 -9.16 -32.79
N LEU A 238 27.54 -10.00 -32.55
CA LEU A 238 27.60 -11.42 -32.86
C LEU A 238 27.71 -11.68 -34.37
N SER A 239 26.95 -10.96 -35.20
CA SER A 239 27.07 -11.06 -36.67
C SER A 239 28.44 -10.63 -37.16
N VAL A 240 29.04 -9.59 -36.56
CA VAL A 240 30.41 -9.16 -36.88
C VAL A 240 31.44 -10.22 -36.50
N LEU A 241 31.31 -10.81 -35.31
CA LEU A 241 32.16 -11.92 -34.85
C LEU A 241 32.08 -13.11 -35.80
N LEU A 242 30.87 -13.53 -36.16
CA LEU A 242 30.65 -14.64 -37.09
C LEU A 242 31.26 -14.33 -38.47
N GLY A 243 31.09 -13.12 -39.00
CA GLY A 243 31.70 -12.73 -40.28
C GLY A 243 33.23 -12.77 -40.27
N PHE A 244 33.88 -12.37 -39.17
CA PHE A 244 35.34 -12.51 -39.04
C PHE A 244 35.77 -13.98 -38.93
N ILE A 245 35.03 -14.79 -38.18
CA ILE A 245 35.29 -16.25 -38.08
C ILE A 245 35.15 -16.90 -39.46
N GLU A 246 34.06 -16.64 -40.19
CA GLU A 246 33.84 -17.15 -41.56
C GLU A 246 34.97 -16.72 -42.51
N THR A 247 35.47 -15.50 -42.37
CA THR A 247 36.59 -15.00 -43.19
C THR A 247 37.89 -15.74 -42.87
N LEU A 248 38.18 -15.95 -41.58
CA LEU A 248 39.36 -16.70 -41.11
C LEU A 248 39.24 -18.21 -41.33
N GLU A 249 38.05 -18.77 -41.51
CA GLU A 249 37.86 -20.18 -41.85
C GLU A 249 37.94 -20.42 -43.37
N GLY A 250 37.63 -19.41 -44.17
CA GLY A 250 37.61 -19.48 -45.63
C GLY A 250 38.74 -18.68 -46.30
N PRO A 251 38.46 -17.50 -46.88
CA PRO A 251 39.41 -16.79 -47.74
C PRO A 251 40.75 -16.41 -47.09
N ALA A 252 40.76 -16.17 -45.76
CA ALA A 252 41.92 -15.70 -45.01
C ALA A 252 42.51 -16.76 -44.08
N LYS A 253 42.22 -18.05 -44.33
CA LYS A 253 42.61 -19.16 -43.44
C LYS A 253 44.11 -19.26 -43.16
N ASP A 254 44.91 -19.00 -44.17
CA ASP A 254 46.37 -19.07 -44.09
C ASP A 254 47.02 -17.67 -44.20
N ASP A 255 46.30 -16.62 -43.76
CA ASP A 255 46.75 -15.23 -43.77
C ASP A 255 47.04 -14.73 -42.34
N PRO A 256 48.33 -14.73 -41.90
CA PRO A 256 48.73 -14.26 -40.58
C PRO A 256 48.45 -12.77 -40.35
N ASP A 257 48.47 -11.95 -41.41
CA ASP A 257 48.26 -10.51 -41.31
C ASP A 257 46.77 -10.22 -41.07
N ALA A 258 45.87 -10.93 -41.77
CA ALA A 258 44.43 -10.87 -41.50
C ALA A 258 44.10 -11.35 -40.08
N LEU A 259 44.74 -12.44 -39.62
CA LEU A 259 44.56 -12.95 -38.25
C LEU A 259 44.98 -11.90 -37.20
N ALA A 260 46.13 -11.24 -37.39
CA ALA A 260 46.63 -10.21 -36.48
C ALA A 260 45.70 -8.97 -36.44
N GLN A 261 45.03 -8.66 -37.54
CA GLN A 261 44.07 -7.54 -37.61
C GLN A 261 42.69 -7.89 -37.03
N PHE A 262 42.18 -9.11 -37.27
CA PHE A 262 40.82 -9.49 -36.87
C PHE A 262 40.72 -9.91 -35.41
N LEU A 263 41.73 -10.57 -34.84
CA LEU A 263 41.70 -11.01 -33.43
C LEU A 263 41.41 -9.88 -32.43
N PRO A 264 42.05 -8.70 -32.52
CA PRO A 264 41.73 -7.56 -31.65
C PRO A 264 40.26 -7.12 -31.80
N VAL A 265 39.76 -7.02 -33.02
CA VAL A 265 38.37 -6.59 -33.28
C VAL A 265 37.38 -7.61 -32.70
N MET A 266 37.63 -8.91 -32.88
CA MET A 266 36.82 -9.97 -32.30
C MET A 266 36.84 -9.92 -30.78
N ARG A 267 38.01 -9.75 -30.17
CA ARG A 267 38.15 -9.58 -28.71
C ARG A 267 37.34 -8.39 -28.21
N ASP A 268 37.41 -7.25 -28.89
CA ASP A 268 36.68 -6.05 -28.52
C ASP A 268 35.16 -6.23 -28.64
N GLN A 269 34.67 -6.94 -29.67
CA GLN A 269 33.24 -7.30 -29.76
C GLN A 269 32.82 -8.24 -28.62
N GLY A 270 33.66 -9.22 -28.27
CA GLY A 270 33.40 -10.13 -27.14
C GLY A 270 33.32 -9.39 -25.80
N LEU A 271 34.29 -8.51 -25.51
CA LEU A 271 34.28 -7.67 -24.31
C LEU A 271 33.08 -6.73 -24.28
N ARG A 272 32.69 -6.17 -25.44
CA ARG A 272 31.50 -5.33 -25.54
C ARG A 272 30.22 -6.09 -25.22
N MET A 273 30.07 -7.32 -25.70
CA MET A 273 28.92 -8.17 -25.36
C MET A 273 28.91 -8.52 -23.87
N GLN A 274 30.07 -8.79 -23.28
CA GLN A 274 30.19 -9.04 -21.84
C GLN A 274 29.72 -7.83 -21.03
N HIS A 275 30.24 -6.63 -21.30
CA HIS A 275 29.81 -5.42 -20.59
C HIS A 275 28.32 -5.12 -20.79
N LEU A 276 27.78 -5.36 -21.98
CA LEU A 276 26.34 -5.18 -22.23
C LEU A 276 25.49 -6.11 -21.35
N ILE A 277 25.89 -7.36 -21.19
CA ILE A 277 25.19 -8.32 -20.32
C ILE A 277 25.30 -7.90 -18.85
N GLU A 278 26.49 -7.46 -18.42
CA GLU A 278 26.72 -6.98 -17.05
C GLU A 278 25.87 -5.74 -16.74
N ASP A 279 25.84 -4.76 -17.65
CA ASP A 279 25.00 -3.55 -17.57
C ASP A 279 23.51 -3.89 -17.44
N LEU A 280 23.03 -4.84 -18.25
CA LEU A 280 21.63 -5.27 -18.23
C LEU A 280 21.25 -5.98 -16.92
N LEU A 281 22.10 -6.89 -16.44
CA LEU A 281 21.89 -7.57 -15.17
C LEU A 281 21.95 -6.60 -13.99
N SER A 282 22.85 -5.60 -14.05
CA SER A 282 22.93 -4.52 -13.07
C SER A 282 21.64 -3.71 -13.05
N LEU A 283 21.19 -3.23 -14.21
CA LEU A 283 19.98 -2.43 -14.34
C LEU A 283 18.74 -3.18 -13.82
N ALA A 284 18.55 -4.44 -14.20
CA ALA A 284 17.44 -5.27 -13.72
C ALA A 284 17.44 -5.45 -12.19
N ARG A 285 18.62 -5.61 -11.57
CA ARG A 285 18.75 -5.69 -10.10
C ARG A 285 18.43 -4.37 -9.42
N ILE A 286 18.80 -3.24 -10.03
CA ILE A 286 18.55 -1.91 -9.46
C ILE A 286 17.06 -1.58 -9.51
N GLU A 287 16.39 -1.88 -10.64
CA GLU A 287 14.96 -1.64 -10.81
C GLU A 287 14.11 -2.47 -9.84
N LEU A 288 14.50 -3.73 -9.59
CA LEU A 288 13.89 -4.57 -8.55
C LEU A 288 14.00 -3.99 -7.14
N ASN A 289 15.04 -3.21 -6.87
CA ASN A 289 15.33 -2.67 -5.54
C ASN A 289 15.16 -1.14 -5.48
N GLU A 290 14.52 -0.51 -6.46
CA GLU A 290 14.45 0.96 -6.57
C GLU A 290 13.89 1.63 -5.31
N HIS A 291 12.97 0.95 -4.60
CA HIS A 291 12.29 1.45 -3.40
C HIS A 291 12.99 1.10 -2.07
N THR A 292 14.10 0.38 -2.11
CA THR A 292 14.85 -0.04 -0.91
C THR A 292 16.12 0.79 -0.77
N PRO A 293 16.11 1.94 -0.09
CA PRO A 293 17.28 2.80 -0.01
C PRO A 293 18.45 2.10 0.71
N PRO A 294 19.70 2.37 0.30
CA PRO A 294 20.88 1.92 1.04
C PRO A 294 20.91 2.53 2.45
N SER A 295 21.61 1.84 3.36
CA SER A 295 21.67 2.19 4.79
C SER A 295 23.09 2.29 5.35
N GLU A 296 24.10 2.06 4.52
CA GLU A 296 25.51 2.11 4.91
C GLU A 296 26.06 3.54 4.80
N ASP A 297 27.12 3.84 5.55
CA ASP A 297 27.84 5.11 5.44
C ASP A 297 28.99 4.95 4.43
N CYS A 298 29.11 5.88 3.49
CA CYS A 298 30.20 5.90 2.52
C CYS A 298 30.73 7.31 2.27
N ASP A 299 31.98 7.38 1.80
CA ASP A 299 32.72 8.62 1.57
C ASP A 299 32.94 8.82 0.07
N VAL A 300 32.19 9.75 -0.52
CA VAL A 300 32.21 10.02 -1.96
C VAL A 300 33.56 10.56 -2.43
N GLY A 301 34.28 11.28 -1.56
CA GLY A 301 35.62 11.77 -1.88
C GLY A 301 36.60 10.62 -2.10
N LYS A 302 36.56 9.61 -1.22
CA LYS A 302 37.38 8.38 -1.38
C LYS A 302 36.98 7.58 -2.61
N ILE A 303 35.68 7.47 -2.90
CA ILE A 303 35.19 6.77 -4.08
C ILE A 303 35.74 7.42 -5.36
N ILE A 304 35.61 8.74 -5.49
CA ILE A 304 36.10 9.49 -6.65
C ILE A 304 37.63 9.36 -6.79
N GLY A 305 38.37 9.40 -5.68
CA GLY A 305 39.82 9.15 -5.71
C GLY A 305 40.17 7.79 -6.30
N LYS A 306 39.53 6.71 -5.82
CA LYS A 306 39.71 5.34 -6.37
C LYS A 306 39.34 5.25 -7.85
N VAL A 307 38.25 5.90 -8.26
CA VAL A 307 37.80 5.94 -9.67
C VAL A 307 38.82 6.65 -10.55
N ALA A 308 39.34 7.79 -10.10
CA ALA A 308 40.37 8.55 -10.82
C ALA A 308 41.66 7.73 -11.00
N GLU A 309 42.11 7.03 -9.95
CA GLU A 309 43.28 6.14 -10.02
C GLU A 309 43.05 4.97 -11.00
N THR A 310 41.87 4.33 -10.92
CA THR A 310 41.52 3.17 -11.77
C THR A 310 41.48 3.55 -13.25
N LEU A 311 40.97 4.74 -13.57
CA LEU A 311 40.82 5.22 -14.94
C LEU A 311 42.02 6.03 -15.45
N ALA A 312 43.04 6.25 -14.63
CA ALA A 312 44.21 7.06 -14.99
C ALA A 312 44.92 6.55 -16.24
N MET A 313 45.19 5.23 -16.35
CA MET A 313 45.84 4.66 -17.54
C MET A 313 45.01 4.84 -18.81
N LYS A 314 43.68 4.78 -18.69
CA LYS A 314 42.75 4.94 -19.83
C LYS A 314 42.68 6.40 -20.29
N ALA A 315 42.72 7.33 -19.35
CA ALA A 315 42.80 8.76 -19.64
C ALA A 315 44.16 9.12 -20.29
N ASP A 316 45.26 8.59 -19.75
CA ASP A 316 46.62 8.84 -20.25
C ASP A 316 46.82 8.33 -21.69
N ALA A 317 46.19 7.20 -22.05
CA ALA A 317 46.17 6.68 -23.42
C ALA A 317 45.55 7.66 -24.46
N LYS A 318 44.80 8.68 -24.00
CA LYS A 318 44.26 9.78 -24.81
C LYS A 318 44.91 11.14 -24.53
N GLY A 319 46.00 11.18 -23.75
CA GLY A 319 46.65 12.42 -23.32
C GLY A 319 45.85 13.23 -22.29
N MET A 320 44.82 12.64 -21.67
CA MET A 320 43.92 13.31 -20.73
C MET A 320 44.37 13.11 -19.28
N LYS A 321 44.14 14.09 -18.39
CA LYS A 321 44.28 13.90 -16.93
C LYS A 321 42.95 14.06 -16.22
N ILE A 322 42.75 13.27 -15.18
CA ILE A 322 41.58 13.38 -14.29
C ILE A 322 41.98 14.30 -13.14
N ARG A 323 41.40 15.50 -13.10
CA ARG A 323 41.64 16.49 -12.04
C ARG A 323 40.49 16.47 -11.06
N VAL A 324 40.78 16.12 -9.81
CA VAL A 324 39.77 16.10 -8.74
C VAL A 324 39.99 17.28 -7.82
N ASP A 325 38.97 18.14 -7.70
CA ASP A 325 38.91 19.26 -6.77
C ASP A 325 37.93 18.94 -5.63
N HIS A 326 38.46 18.95 -4.41
CA HIS A 326 37.73 18.66 -3.18
C HIS A 326 37.55 19.96 -2.38
N ALA A 327 36.42 20.64 -2.56
CA ALA A 327 36.09 21.86 -1.82
C ALA A 327 35.40 21.59 -0.46
N LEU A 328 35.25 20.31 -0.07
CA LEU A 328 34.56 19.89 1.15
C LEU A 328 35.48 19.07 2.06
N ASP A 329 35.48 19.41 3.36
CA ASP A 329 36.18 18.64 4.40
C ASP A 329 35.47 17.32 4.78
N ASN A 330 34.17 17.22 4.50
CA ASN A 330 33.38 16.01 4.74
C ASN A 330 32.52 15.67 3.52
N THR A 331 32.73 14.47 3.00
CA THR A 331 32.07 13.89 1.82
C THR A 331 31.29 12.61 2.15
N GLU A 332 30.92 12.44 3.43
CA GLU A 332 30.11 11.32 3.91
C GLU A 332 28.64 11.45 3.54
N ILE A 333 28.08 10.35 3.04
CA ILE A 333 26.66 10.18 2.75
C ILE A 333 26.19 8.80 3.24
N VAL A 334 24.86 8.63 3.31
CA VAL A 334 24.26 7.30 3.43
C VAL A 334 24.07 6.73 2.03
N GLY A 335 24.73 5.61 1.71
CA GLY A 335 24.80 5.05 0.37
C GLY A 335 25.54 3.72 0.30
N ASP A 336 25.46 3.06 -0.84
CA ASP A 336 26.23 1.85 -1.16
C ASP A 336 27.49 2.24 -1.95
N GLU A 337 28.66 1.90 -1.40
CA GLU A 337 29.96 2.27 -1.99
C GLU A 337 30.14 1.68 -3.41
N LYS A 338 29.66 0.46 -3.68
CA LYS A 338 29.82 -0.20 -4.97
C LYS A 338 28.93 0.43 -6.03
N GLU A 339 27.68 0.71 -5.68
CA GLU A 339 26.72 1.39 -6.55
C GLU A 339 27.21 2.80 -6.91
N LEU A 340 27.68 3.57 -5.94
CA LEU A 340 28.22 4.91 -6.20
C LEU A 340 29.54 4.87 -6.98
N THR A 341 30.38 3.87 -6.74
CA THR A 341 31.56 3.63 -7.58
C THR A 341 31.14 3.42 -9.04
N GLN A 342 30.10 2.60 -9.29
CA GLN A 342 29.57 2.37 -10.63
C GLN A 342 29.01 3.65 -11.26
N VAL A 343 28.34 4.52 -10.48
CA VAL A 343 27.88 5.84 -10.95
C VAL A 343 29.06 6.66 -11.47
N PHE A 344 30.10 6.83 -10.66
CA PHE A 344 31.22 7.70 -11.01
C PHE A 344 32.13 7.10 -12.07
N VAL A 345 32.32 5.77 -12.10
CA VAL A 345 33.00 5.09 -13.22
C VAL A 345 32.29 5.38 -14.53
N ASN A 346 30.96 5.22 -14.59
CA ASN A 346 30.19 5.48 -15.81
C ASN A 346 30.31 6.94 -16.28
N LEU A 347 30.26 7.90 -15.37
CA LEU A 347 30.33 9.33 -15.71
C LEU A 347 31.75 9.74 -16.15
N VAL A 348 32.78 9.33 -15.42
CA VAL A 348 34.19 9.65 -15.75
C VAL A 348 34.63 8.91 -17.01
N GLU A 349 34.22 7.66 -17.20
CA GLU A 349 34.49 6.93 -18.44
C GLU A 349 33.83 7.60 -19.64
N ASN A 350 32.58 8.06 -19.51
CA ASN A 350 31.93 8.85 -20.57
C ASN A 350 32.69 10.15 -20.88
N ALA A 351 33.19 10.86 -19.86
CA ALA A 351 34.00 12.05 -20.05
C ALA A 351 35.30 11.76 -20.82
N ILE A 352 36.04 10.70 -20.49
CA ILE A 352 37.25 10.27 -21.21
C ILE A 352 36.89 9.83 -22.64
N LYS A 353 35.75 9.15 -22.80
CA LYS A 353 35.32 8.56 -24.06
C LYS A 353 34.94 9.60 -25.10
N TYR A 354 34.13 10.59 -24.71
CA TYR A 354 33.59 11.62 -25.59
C TYR A 354 34.39 12.92 -25.59
N GLY A 355 35.26 13.12 -24.60
CA GLY A 355 36.19 14.25 -24.56
C GLY A 355 37.21 14.22 -25.71
N HIS A 356 37.63 15.41 -26.11
CA HIS A 356 38.72 15.59 -27.07
C HIS A 356 40.05 15.09 -26.47
N PRO A 357 40.94 14.49 -27.28
CA PRO A 357 42.29 14.17 -26.85
C PRO A 357 43.02 15.39 -26.28
N ASP A 358 43.97 15.16 -25.37
CA ASP A 358 44.78 16.21 -24.73
C ASP A 358 43.99 17.26 -23.94
N THR A 359 42.77 16.92 -23.51
CA THR A 359 41.95 17.74 -22.59
C THR A 359 41.76 17.03 -21.26
N ASP A 360 41.53 17.80 -20.19
CA ASP A 360 41.38 17.23 -18.84
C ASP A 360 39.91 16.92 -18.52
N VAL A 361 39.70 15.90 -17.71
CA VAL A 361 38.39 15.61 -17.08
C VAL A 361 38.40 16.24 -15.70
N GLU A 362 37.52 17.20 -15.47
CA GLU A 362 37.44 17.93 -14.20
C GLU A 362 36.32 17.35 -13.33
N VAL A 363 36.66 16.92 -12.12
CA VAL A 363 35.70 16.44 -11.12
C VAL A 363 35.72 17.39 -9.94
N SER A 364 34.57 17.97 -9.59
CA SER A 364 34.45 18.88 -8.45
C SER A 364 33.40 18.39 -7.46
N ILE A 365 33.73 18.44 -6.17
CA ILE A 365 32.81 18.09 -5.08
C ILE A 365 32.53 19.34 -4.25
N THR A 366 31.27 19.77 -4.21
CA THR A 366 30.83 21.00 -3.53
C THR A 366 29.52 20.82 -2.77
N LEU A 367 29.18 21.77 -1.89
CA LEU A 367 27.85 21.82 -1.28
C LEU A 367 26.92 22.67 -2.16
N ALA A 368 25.77 22.12 -2.54
CA ALA A 368 24.80 22.80 -3.36
C ALA A 368 24.15 23.96 -2.57
N LYS A 369 24.38 25.20 -3.00
CA LYS A 369 23.75 26.40 -2.42
C LYS A 369 22.26 26.51 -2.77
N THR A 370 21.89 26.06 -3.96
CA THR A 370 20.50 25.99 -4.44
C THR A 370 20.28 24.60 -5.01
N PRO A 371 19.78 23.63 -4.21
CA PRO A 371 19.53 22.30 -4.73
C PRO A 371 18.38 22.30 -5.75
N PRO A 372 18.38 21.36 -6.70
CA PRO A 372 17.28 21.21 -7.67
C PRO A 372 15.92 21.07 -6.96
N GLY A 373 14.85 21.62 -7.57
CA GLY A 373 13.51 21.61 -6.98
C GLY A 373 12.93 20.22 -6.66
N ALA A 374 13.44 19.17 -7.32
CA ALA A 374 13.11 17.77 -7.00
C ALA A 374 13.63 17.35 -5.62
N LEU A 375 14.76 17.90 -5.17
CA LEU A 375 15.38 17.64 -3.87
C LEU A 375 14.87 18.56 -2.76
N ALA A 376 14.29 19.72 -3.09
CA ALA A 376 13.76 20.70 -2.14
C ALA A 376 12.64 20.16 -1.22
N ARG A 377 12.05 19.00 -1.57
CA ARG A 377 11.00 18.31 -0.81
C ARG A 377 11.56 17.45 0.32
N PHE A 378 12.82 17.02 0.20
CA PHE A 378 13.48 16.22 1.22
C PHE A 378 14.04 17.16 2.28
N ARG A 379 13.76 16.90 3.55
CA ARG A 379 14.26 17.68 4.71
C ARG A 379 15.76 17.42 4.95
N HIS A 380 16.58 17.48 3.91
CA HIS A 380 18.02 17.37 4.02
C HIS A 380 18.61 18.78 4.10
N ASP A 381 19.22 19.13 5.22
CA ASP A 381 19.81 20.45 5.46
C ASP A 381 21.02 20.72 4.55
N ARG A 382 21.57 19.67 3.90
CA ARG A 382 22.78 19.73 3.08
C ARG A 382 22.68 18.75 1.89
N ILE A 383 22.94 19.26 0.69
CA ILE A 383 23.02 18.47 -0.55
C ILE A 383 24.43 18.61 -1.11
N MET A 384 25.11 17.49 -1.32
CA MET A 384 26.40 17.44 -1.99
C MET A 384 26.19 17.38 -3.50
N ALA A 385 26.96 18.16 -4.25
CA ALA A 385 27.00 18.16 -5.71
C ALA A 385 28.37 17.66 -6.18
N VAL A 386 28.36 16.61 -6.99
CA VAL A 386 29.54 16.10 -7.69
C VAL A 386 29.35 16.41 -9.17
N ALA A 387 30.16 17.33 -9.71
CA ALA A 387 30.12 17.69 -11.12
C ALA A 387 31.33 17.11 -11.86
N ILE A 388 31.06 16.38 -12.95
CA ILE A 388 32.06 15.84 -13.88
C ILE A 388 31.92 16.64 -15.17
N ARG A 389 32.97 17.37 -15.52
CA ARG A 389 33.06 18.18 -16.74
C ARG A 389 33.99 17.49 -17.75
N ASP A 390 33.51 17.42 -18.98
CA ASP A 390 34.28 17.04 -20.14
C ASP A 390 34.42 18.19 -21.15
N HIS A 391 35.48 18.14 -21.94
CA HIS A 391 35.67 18.98 -23.10
C HIS A 391 35.37 18.17 -24.36
N SER A 392 34.12 18.17 -24.80
CA SER A 392 33.63 17.45 -25.99
C SER A 392 32.93 18.39 -26.97
N ASP A 393 32.42 17.84 -28.07
CA ASP A 393 31.56 18.57 -29.02
C ASP A 393 30.24 19.08 -28.40
N GLY A 394 29.97 18.75 -27.13
CA GLY A 394 28.71 19.05 -26.45
C GLY A 394 27.52 18.28 -27.03
N ILE A 395 26.36 18.50 -26.43
CA ILE A 395 25.13 17.78 -26.74
C ILE A 395 24.03 18.79 -27.05
N ALA A 396 23.38 18.62 -28.20
CA ALA A 396 22.26 19.47 -28.59
C ALA A 396 21.10 19.35 -27.59
N ARG A 397 20.42 20.46 -27.31
CA ARG A 397 19.37 20.55 -26.28
C ARG A 397 18.22 19.57 -26.49
N GLU A 398 17.90 19.22 -27.73
CA GLU A 398 16.86 18.25 -28.08
C GLU A 398 17.16 16.82 -27.58
N HIS A 399 18.43 16.48 -27.36
CA HIS A 399 18.83 15.16 -26.90
C HIS A 399 18.90 15.04 -25.38
N LEU A 400 19.10 16.16 -24.65
CA LEU A 400 19.32 16.17 -23.19
C LEU A 400 18.24 15.41 -22.39
N PRO A 401 16.93 15.57 -22.66
CA PRO A 401 15.89 14.83 -21.92
C PRO A 401 15.98 13.32 -22.10
N ARG A 402 16.53 12.88 -23.23
CA ARG A 402 16.53 11.49 -23.69
C ARG A 402 17.81 10.75 -23.34
N LEU A 403 18.88 11.44 -22.92
CA LEU A 403 20.18 10.83 -22.60
C LEU A 403 20.13 9.76 -21.49
N THR A 404 19.07 9.77 -20.68
CA THR A 404 18.86 8.78 -19.62
C THR A 404 17.86 7.68 -20.01
N GLU A 405 17.34 7.69 -21.24
CA GLU A 405 16.59 6.58 -21.82
C GLU A 405 17.53 5.40 -22.08
N ARG A 406 17.04 4.17 -21.90
CA ARG A 406 17.81 2.96 -22.19
C ARG A 406 18.15 2.92 -23.69
N PHE A 407 19.39 2.53 -24.00
CA PHE A 407 19.89 2.38 -25.37
C PHE A 407 19.88 3.65 -26.23
N TYR A 408 19.51 4.80 -25.68
CA TYR A 408 19.49 6.05 -26.41
C TYR A 408 20.89 6.59 -26.67
N ARG A 409 21.10 7.08 -27.89
CA ARG A 409 22.40 7.56 -28.37
C ARG A 409 22.16 8.70 -29.36
N VAL A 410 22.92 9.79 -29.21
CA VAL A 410 22.87 10.96 -30.11
C VAL A 410 23.29 10.61 -31.53
N ASP A 411 24.38 9.83 -31.68
CA ASP A 411 24.87 9.33 -32.95
C ASP A 411 25.20 7.84 -32.84
N THR A 412 24.42 7.00 -33.50
CA THR A 412 24.55 5.55 -33.46
C THR A 412 25.82 5.06 -34.16
N ALA A 413 26.28 5.71 -35.23
CA ALA A 413 27.46 5.29 -35.99
C ALA A 413 28.74 5.63 -35.22
N ARG A 414 28.89 6.89 -34.78
CA ARG A 414 30.04 7.32 -33.98
C ARG A 414 30.10 6.58 -32.65
N SER A 415 28.97 6.46 -31.95
CA SER A 415 28.96 5.83 -30.63
C SER A 415 29.28 4.32 -30.70
N ARG A 416 28.89 3.62 -31.79
CA ARG A 416 29.27 2.21 -32.01
C ARG A 416 30.76 2.03 -32.24
N ALA A 417 31.41 2.95 -32.97
CA ALA A 417 32.87 2.94 -33.16
C ALA A 417 33.62 3.14 -31.84
N VAL A 418 33.08 3.95 -30.92
CA VAL A 418 33.67 4.17 -29.59
C VAL A 418 33.13 3.17 -28.53
N GLY A 419 32.31 2.19 -28.92
CA GLY A 419 31.90 1.06 -28.05
C GLY A 419 30.92 1.40 -26.92
N GLY A 420 30.02 2.37 -27.07
CA GLY A 420 28.98 2.64 -26.05
C GLY A 420 27.91 1.54 -25.99
N THR A 421 27.40 1.21 -24.80
CA THR A 421 26.21 0.35 -24.63
C THR A 421 24.91 1.15 -24.70
N GLY A 422 24.96 2.45 -24.37
CA GLY A 422 23.76 3.29 -24.24
C GLY A 422 22.97 3.03 -22.95
N LEU A 423 23.49 2.16 -22.07
CA LEU A 423 22.87 1.83 -20.78
C LEU A 423 23.49 2.59 -19.60
N GLY A 424 24.75 3.03 -19.71
CA GLY A 424 25.48 3.65 -18.60
C GLY A 424 24.75 4.83 -17.93
N LEU A 425 24.20 5.77 -18.70
CA LEU A 425 23.47 6.92 -18.12
C LEU A 425 22.10 6.53 -17.54
N ALA A 426 21.46 5.48 -18.05
CA ALA A 426 20.24 4.93 -17.45
C ALA A 426 20.55 4.28 -16.09
N ILE A 427 21.64 3.50 -16.01
CA ILE A 427 22.14 2.91 -14.76
C ILE A 427 22.45 4.02 -13.75
N VAL A 428 23.18 5.06 -14.17
CA VAL A 428 23.48 6.23 -13.31
C VAL A 428 22.21 6.85 -12.76
N LYS A 429 21.20 7.09 -13.61
CA LYS A 429 19.93 7.69 -13.18
C LYS A 429 19.25 6.84 -12.09
N HIS A 430 19.10 5.54 -12.29
CA HIS A 430 18.44 4.67 -11.31
C HIS A 430 19.23 4.55 -10.01
N LEU A 431 20.56 4.42 -10.07
CA LEU A 431 21.41 4.38 -8.86
C LEU A 431 21.32 5.68 -8.07
N VAL A 432 21.38 6.83 -8.74
CA VAL A 432 21.24 8.13 -8.08
C VAL A 432 19.84 8.29 -7.47
N GLN A 433 18.78 7.87 -8.15
CA GLN A 433 17.41 7.90 -7.61
C GLN A 433 17.25 7.00 -6.37
N ARG A 434 17.81 5.78 -6.40
CA ARG A 434 17.85 4.85 -5.25
C ARG A 434 18.57 5.45 -4.04
N HIS A 435 19.57 6.32 -4.27
CA HIS A 435 20.24 7.11 -3.24
C HIS A 435 19.51 8.41 -2.86
N ARG A 436 18.25 8.59 -3.28
CA ARG A 436 17.45 9.81 -3.09
C ARG A 436 18.12 11.06 -3.64
N GLY A 437 18.96 10.89 -4.65
CA GLY A 437 19.64 11.95 -5.37
C GLY A 437 18.93 12.34 -6.65
N THR A 438 19.52 13.29 -7.38
CA THR A 438 19.13 13.60 -8.75
C THR A 438 20.36 13.89 -9.60
N MET A 439 20.27 13.69 -10.91
CA MET A 439 21.33 14.03 -11.86
C MET A 439 20.82 15.11 -12.81
N ILE A 440 21.63 16.13 -13.04
CA ILE A 440 21.40 17.18 -14.04
C ILE A 440 22.52 17.12 -15.07
N ILE A 441 22.17 17.37 -16.33
CA ILE A 441 23.10 17.40 -17.45
C ILE A 441 22.99 18.79 -18.06
N ASP A 442 24.09 19.54 -18.01
CA ASP A 442 24.23 20.84 -18.65
C ASP A 442 25.24 20.68 -19.80
N SER A 443 24.83 21.01 -21.02
CA SER A 443 25.69 20.89 -22.19
C SER A 443 25.39 21.97 -23.22
N GLU A 444 26.44 22.45 -23.87
CA GLU A 444 26.37 23.39 -24.97
C GLU A 444 27.21 22.88 -26.13
N GLN A 445 26.62 22.90 -27.33
CA GLN A 445 27.27 22.38 -28.53
C GLN A 445 28.53 23.19 -28.85
N GLY A 446 29.66 22.50 -29.01
CA GLY A 446 30.98 23.06 -29.24
C GLY A 446 31.74 23.50 -27.99
N VAL A 447 31.16 23.35 -26.79
CA VAL A 447 31.81 23.74 -25.52
C VAL A 447 32.17 22.53 -24.67
N GLY A 448 31.24 21.58 -24.52
CA GLY A 448 31.40 20.39 -23.69
C GLY A 448 30.17 20.11 -22.84
N SER A 449 30.28 19.14 -21.93
CA SER A 449 29.16 18.74 -21.06
C SER A 449 29.58 18.67 -19.60
N VAL A 450 28.63 18.94 -18.72
CA VAL A 450 28.77 18.82 -17.27
C VAL A 450 27.65 17.94 -16.74
N PHE A 451 28.03 16.81 -16.14
CA PHE A 451 27.13 15.90 -15.47
C PHE A 451 27.22 16.13 -13.97
N THR A 452 26.14 16.62 -13.35
CA THR A 452 26.11 16.93 -11.92
C THR A 452 25.20 15.97 -11.18
N VAL A 453 25.78 15.19 -10.27
CA VAL A 453 25.06 14.29 -9.36
C VAL A 453 24.86 14.98 -8.02
N TYR A 454 23.62 15.07 -7.57
CA TYR A 454 23.24 15.65 -6.28
C TYR A 454 22.82 14.54 -5.32
N LEU A 455 23.44 14.49 -4.14
CA LEU A 455 23.22 13.46 -3.12
C LEU A 455 22.95 14.11 -1.75
N PRO A 456 22.05 13.53 -0.92
CA PRO A 456 21.88 13.97 0.47
C PRO A 456 23.19 13.82 1.26
N ALA A 457 23.73 14.92 1.77
CA ALA A 457 24.94 14.90 2.57
C ALA A 457 24.62 14.58 4.03
N LYS A 458 25.49 13.82 4.71
CA LYS A 458 25.34 13.58 6.14
C LYS A 458 25.60 14.88 6.91
N ALA A 459 24.71 15.19 7.86
CA ALA A 459 24.89 16.37 8.70
C ALA A 459 26.12 16.18 9.58
N ASN A 460 27.13 17.05 9.39
CA ASN A 460 28.32 17.03 10.22
C ASN A 460 27.96 17.66 11.58
N ASN A 461 27.91 16.85 12.66
CA ASN A 461 27.56 17.31 14.01
C ASN A 461 28.55 18.34 14.61
N ASN A 462 29.64 18.68 13.90
CA ASN A 462 30.72 19.51 14.40
C ASN A 462 30.84 20.92 13.81
N ILE A 463 29.87 21.43 13.04
CA ILE A 463 29.97 22.79 12.48
C ILE A 463 28.81 23.67 12.92
N ARG A 464 28.86 24.08 14.20
CA ARG A 464 28.18 25.27 14.72
C ARG A 464 29.07 26.52 14.69
N LYS A 465 30.24 26.48 14.03
CA LYS A 465 31.27 27.53 14.06
C LYS A 465 31.52 28.32 12.76
N LEU A 466 30.82 28.03 11.66
CA LEU A 466 31.05 28.75 10.37
C LEU A 466 29.93 29.71 9.93
N HIS A 467 28.91 29.92 10.77
CA HIS A 467 27.88 30.95 10.55
C HIS A 467 27.88 32.04 11.66
N SER A 468 29.01 32.25 12.33
CA SER A 468 29.19 33.30 13.33
C SER A 468 30.52 34.06 13.16
N ALA A 469 30.81 34.52 11.94
CA ALA A 469 31.83 35.53 11.66
C ALA A 469 31.33 36.47 10.57
#